data_AF-A0A3D4YIJ7-F1
#
_entry.id   AF-A0A3D4YIJ7-F1
#
_cell.length_a   1.000
_cell.length_b   1.000
_cell.length_c   1.000
_cell.angle_alpha   90.00
_cell.angle_beta   90.00
_cell.angle_gamma   90.00
#
_symmetry.space_group_name_H-M   'P 1'
#
loop_
_entity.id
_entity.type
_entity.pdbx_description
1 polymer ?
#
loop_
_entity_poly.entity_id
_entity_poly.type
_entity_poly.pdbx_seq_one_letter_code
_entity_poly.pdbx_strand_id
1 'polypeptide(L)'
;MAFAVEVLQNGLRKKAVNIVKISASGNYDQAIAMAEDYFRQIRDEQRHAQEAMEIVKEILSGADVAALGERDGLTRKETAEELQVTIDTLRNWEMNGLLTVRRRLNGYRVYNAEDIRLLKIIRSLRCANYSLSAILRMLQALSGDPKADLSKIIDTPGKDEDIVSACDRLRTSLRSAEKNASAVLEQLSIIKKI
;
A
#
# COMPACT_ATOMS: atom_id res chain seq x y z
N MET A 1 4.91 -2.02 -27.52
CA MET A 1 4.61 -2.68 -26.23
C MET A 1 5.11 -1.78 -25.12
N ALA A 2 4.21 -0.99 -24.56
CA ALA A 2 4.52 0.26 -23.88
C ALA A 2 3.90 0.29 -22.48
N PHE A 3 4.72 0.57 -21.47
CA PHE A 3 4.33 1.12 -20.15
C PHE A 3 3.28 0.40 -19.29
N ALA A 4 3.24 -0.95 -19.28
CA ALA A 4 2.65 -1.63 -18.13
C ALA A 4 3.60 -1.52 -16.93
N VAL A 5 3.11 -1.06 -15.78
CA VAL A 5 3.82 -0.89 -14.50
C VAL A 5 4.56 0.44 -14.31
N GLU A 6 3.85 1.56 -14.46
CA GLU A 6 3.94 2.66 -13.47
C GLU A 6 2.95 2.27 -12.35
N VAL A 7 3.25 2.27 -11.05
CA VAL A 7 3.65 3.41 -10.23
C VAL A 7 4.23 2.84 -8.92
N LEU A 8 5.55 2.94 -8.70
CA LEU A 8 6.06 3.09 -7.34
C LEU A 8 5.88 4.57 -7.03
N GLN A 9 4.91 4.92 -6.18
CA GLN A 9 4.46 6.29 -5.90
C GLN A 9 5.62 7.25 -5.53
N ASN A 10 6.76 6.70 -5.08
CA ASN A 10 7.91 7.48 -4.60
C ASN A 10 9.07 7.58 -5.59
N GLY A 11 8.83 7.38 -6.89
CA GLY A 11 9.83 7.64 -7.94
C GLY A 11 11.04 6.70 -7.92
N LEU A 12 10.96 5.60 -7.16
CA LEU A 12 12.01 4.60 -7.01
C LEU A 12 12.52 4.05 -8.35
N ARG A 13 11.63 3.82 -9.33
CA ARG A 13 12.01 3.41 -10.68
C ARG A 13 12.90 4.45 -11.37
N LYS A 14 12.55 5.73 -11.26
CA LYS A 14 13.32 6.84 -11.85
C LYS A 14 14.71 6.93 -11.21
N LYS A 15 14.81 6.69 -9.89
CA LYS A 15 16.09 6.64 -9.17
C LYS A 15 16.96 5.48 -9.65
N ALA A 16 16.41 4.27 -9.75
CA ALA A 16 17.11 3.10 -10.28
C ALA A 16 17.67 3.36 -11.69
N VAL A 17 16.85 3.92 -12.59
CA VAL A 17 17.30 4.28 -13.94
C VAL A 17 18.42 5.32 -13.91
N ASN A 18 18.33 6.31 -13.03
CA ASN A 18 19.37 7.33 -12.92
C ASN A 18 20.68 6.77 -12.36
N ILE A 19 20.64 5.85 -11.39
CA ILE A 19 21.83 5.16 -10.88
C ILE A 19 22.55 4.46 -12.03
N VAL A 20 21.83 3.71 -12.87
CA VAL A 20 22.41 3.04 -14.04
C VAL A 20 23.04 4.04 -15.01
N LYS A 21 22.37 5.16 -15.30
CA LYS A 21 22.89 6.20 -16.20
C LYS A 21 24.18 6.84 -15.69
N ILE A 22 24.22 7.22 -14.41
CA ILE A 22 25.40 7.86 -13.79
C ILE A 22 26.58 6.88 -13.70
N SER A 23 26.29 5.60 -13.41
CA SER A 23 27.28 4.53 -13.44
C SER A 23 27.90 4.36 -14.82
N ALA A 24 27.08 4.40 -15.89
CA ALA A 24 27.54 4.29 -17.26
C ALA A 24 28.41 5.48 -17.72
N SER A 25 28.26 6.66 -17.10
CA SER A 25 29.15 7.81 -17.33
C SER A 25 30.47 7.75 -16.54
N GLY A 26 30.72 6.67 -15.79
CA GLY A 26 31.95 6.49 -14.99
C GLY A 26 32.00 7.30 -13.69
N ASN A 27 30.91 7.99 -13.32
CA ASN A 27 30.83 8.77 -12.08
C ASN A 27 30.37 7.87 -10.93
N TYR A 28 31.25 6.97 -10.49
CA TYR A 28 30.91 5.93 -9.52
C TYR A 28 30.63 6.47 -8.11
N ASP A 29 31.28 7.56 -7.69
CA ASP A 29 31.01 8.21 -6.41
C ASP A 29 29.56 8.68 -6.31
N GLN A 30 29.09 9.38 -7.34
CA GLN A 30 27.71 9.83 -7.39
C GLN A 30 26.74 8.64 -7.52
N ALA A 31 27.07 7.63 -8.32
CA ALA A 31 26.25 6.43 -8.46
C ALA A 31 26.07 5.68 -7.12
N ILE A 32 27.14 5.54 -6.33
CA ILE A 32 27.11 4.91 -5.01
C ILE A 32 26.21 5.71 -4.06
N ALA A 33 26.43 7.03 -3.94
CA ALA A 33 25.60 7.88 -3.07
C ALA A 33 24.11 7.82 -3.45
N MET A 34 23.79 7.79 -4.75
CA MET A 34 22.42 7.63 -5.22
C MET A 34 21.85 6.24 -4.91
N ALA A 35 22.66 5.18 -5.02
CA ALA A 35 22.26 3.82 -4.68
C ALA A 35 22.03 3.63 -3.18
N GLU A 36 22.80 4.30 -2.31
CA GLU A 36 22.60 4.32 -0.87
C GLU A 36 21.28 5.03 -0.50
N ASP A 37 20.99 6.17 -1.12
CA ASP A 37 19.71 6.87 -0.95
C ASP A 37 18.52 6.00 -1.41
N TYR A 38 18.66 5.35 -2.56
CA TYR A 38 17.67 4.42 -3.08
C TYR A 38 17.43 3.24 -2.14
N PHE A 39 18.51 2.66 -1.59
CA PHE A 39 18.43 1.57 -0.62
C PHE A 39 17.72 1.99 0.68
N ARG A 40 18.04 3.18 1.21
CA ARG A 40 17.36 3.73 2.41
C ARG A 40 15.86 3.88 2.18
N GLN A 41 15.46 4.43 1.03
CA GLN A 41 14.04 4.58 0.72
C GLN A 41 13.29 3.26 0.58
N ILE A 42 13.91 2.23 -0.01
CA ILE A 42 13.28 0.90 -0.05
C ILE A 42 13.03 0.39 1.38
N ARG A 43 13.98 0.57 2.30
CA ARG A 43 13.82 0.16 3.70
C ARG A 43 12.72 0.95 4.41
N ASP A 44 12.60 2.25 4.12
CA ASP A 44 11.51 3.07 4.64
C ASP A 44 10.15 2.59 4.11
N GLU A 45 10.03 2.26 2.81
CA GLU A 45 8.82 1.67 2.25
C GLU A 45 8.47 0.32 2.89
N GLN A 46 9.47 -0.53 3.15
CA GLN A 46 9.25 -1.80 3.86
C GLN A 46 8.73 -1.56 5.28
N ARG A 47 9.28 -0.58 5.99
CA ARG A 47 8.83 -0.21 7.34
C ARG A 47 7.39 0.30 7.31
N HIS A 48 7.06 1.21 6.40
CA HIS A 48 5.69 1.70 6.24
C HIS A 48 4.69 0.58 5.92
N ALA A 49 5.07 -0.37 5.04
CA ALA A 49 4.24 -1.53 4.73
C ALA A 49 4.02 -2.46 5.93
N GLN A 50 5.01 -2.58 6.82
CA GLN A 50 4.89 -3.36 8.06
C GLN A 50 4.04 -2.63 9.10
N GLU A 51 4.28 -1.34 9.33
CA GLU A 51 3.53 -0.50 10.26
C GLU A 51 2.03 -0.49 9.91
N ALA A 52 1.69 -0.37 8.62
CA ALA A 52 0.31 -0.45 8.18
C ALA A 52 -0.34 -1.79 8.55
N MET A 53 0.38 -2.91 8.42
CA MET A 53 -0.15 -4.23 8.80
C MET A 53 -0.33 -4.36 10.31
N GLU A 54 0.52 -3.75 11.13
CA GLU A 54 0.32 -3.71 12.58
C GLU A 54 -0.91 -2.87 12.95
N ILE A 55 -1.08 -1.69 12.34
CA ILE A 55 -2.30 -0.87 12.51
C ILE A 55 -3.56 -1.67 12.14
N VAL A 56 -3.53 -2.44 11.04
CA VAL A 56 -4.66 -3.32 10.68
C VAL A 56 -4.95 -4.33 11.78
N LYS A 57 -3.94 -5.01 12.33
CA LYS A 57 -4.13 -5.99 13.41
C LYS A 57 -4.68 -5.33 14.67
N GLU A 58 -4.18 -4.16 15.04
CA GLU A 58 -4.67 -3.39 16.19
C GLU A 58 -6.15 -3.03 16.03
N ILE A 59 -6.54 -2.50 14.86
CA ILE A 59 -7.92 -2.17 14.54
C ILE A 59 -8.83 -3.41 14.63
N LEU A 60 -8.37 -4.56 14.10
CA LEU A 60 -9.12 -5.82 14.14
C LEU A 60 -9.22 -6.42 15.55
N SER A 61 -8.26 -6.15 16.44
CA SER A 61 -8.27 -6.61 17.83
C SER A 61 -9.31 -5.92 18.73
N GLY A 62 -10.00 -4.89 18.22
CA GLY A 62 -11.14 -4.26 18.91
C GLY A 62 -10.77 -3.14 19.88
N ALA A 63 -9.62 -2.47 19.72
CA ALA A 63 -9.23 -1.36 20.61
C ALA A 63 -10.07 -0.07 20.43
N ASP A 64 -10.85 0.04 19.35
CA ASP A 64 -11.44 1.33 18.88
C ASP A 64 -12.98 1.40 18.96
N VAL A 65 -13.64 0.46 19.66
CA VAL A 65 -15.11 0.28 19.58
C VAL A 65 -15.91 1.18 20.52
N ALA A 66 -15.27 1.85 21.48
CA ALA A 66 -15.98 2.50 22.58
C ALA A 66 -16.51 3.92 22.28
N ALA A 67 -16.08 4.58 21.20
CA ALA A 67 -16.31 6.02 21.00
C ALA A 67 -17.46 6.39 20.03
N LEU A 68 -17.94 5.45 19.21
CA LEU A 68 -19.01 5.69 18.23
C LEU A 68 -20.33 5.04 18.69
N GLY A 69 -20.74 5.34 19.92
CA GLY A 69 -22.09 4.96 20.41
C GLY A 69 -23.19 5.58 19.54
N GLU A 70 -24.30 4.85 19.38
CA GLU A 70 -25.66 5.21 18.89
C GLU A 70 -25.84 6.40 17.92
N ARG A 71 -24.82 6.81 17.15
CA ARG A 71 -24.98 7.79 16.08
C ARG A 71 -25.61 7.08 14.89
N ASP A 72 -26.52 7.79 14.24
CA ASP A 72 -27.33 7.38 13.10
C ASP A 72 -26.51 7.14 11.79
N GLY A 73 -25.21 6.90 11.94
CA GLY A 73 -24.15 6.85 10.95
C GLY A 73 -23.78 8.22 10.36
N LEU A 74 -22.60 8.31 9.77
CA LEU A 74 -22.06 9.50 9.12
C LEU A 74 -22.51 9.58 7.66
N THR A 75 -22.57 10.78 7.10
CA THR A 75 -22.66 11.01 5.65
C THR A 75 -21.30 10.84 4.98
N ARG A 76 -21.26 10.71 3.66
CA ARG A 76 -19.99 10.58 2.92
C ARG A 76 -19.02 11.74 3.19
N LYS A 77 -19.54 12.96 3.32
CA LYS A 77 -18.71 14.15 3.58
C LYS A 77 -18.07 14.06 4.96
N GLU A 78 -18.86 13.80 5.99
CA GLU A 78 -18.37 13.64 7.37
C GLU A 78 -17.39 12.47 7.48
N THR A 79 -17.67 11.36 6.79
CA THR A 79 -16.74 10.21 6.74
C THR A 79 -15.41 10.56 6.06
N ALA A 80 -15.44 11.33 4.97
CA ALA A 80 -14.22 11.77 4.31
C ALA A 80 -13.39 12.71 5.22
N GLU A 81 -14.05 13.62 5.95
CA GLU A 81 -13.43 14.51 6.92
C GLU A 81 -12.81 13.74 8.10
N GLU A 82 -13.55 12.79 8.69
CA GLU A 82 -13.08 11.91 9.77
C GLU A 82 -11.84 11.10 9.36
N LEU A 83 -11.85 10.59 8.13
CA LEU A 83 -10.74 9.81 7.57
C LEU A 83 -9.63 10.69 7.00
N GLN A 84 -9.79 12.02 6.98
CA GLN A 84 -8.85 12.96 6.36
C GLN A 84 -8.51 12.57 4.91
N VAL A 85 -9.51 12.15 4.14
CA VAL A 85 -9.40 11.85 2.71
C VAL A 85 -10.34 12.72 1.91
N THR A 86 -10.14 12.79 0.60
CA THR A 86 -11.10 13.50 -0.27
C THR A 86 -12.37 12.68 -0.45
N ILE A 87 -13.49 13.36 -0.73
CA ILE A 87 -14.76 12.69 -1.08
C ILE A 87 -14.58 11.79 -2.31
N ASP A 88 -13.76 12.21 -3.28
CA ASP A 88 -13.48 11.42 -4.48
C ASP A 88 -12.65 10.17 -4.18
N THR A 89 -11.73 10.23 -3.20
CA THR A 89 -11.03 9.04 -2.70
C THR A 89 -12.01 8.03 -2.12
N LEU A 90 -12.94 8.48 -1.26
CA LEU A 90 -13.94 7.61 -0.66
C LEU A 90 -14.89 7.03 -1.73
N ARG A 91 -15.30 7.84 -2.70
CA ARG A 91 -16.09 7.40 -3.86
C ARG A 91 -15.33 6.38 -4.70
N ASN A 92 -14.03 6.56 -4.91
CA ASN A 92 -13.19 5.63 -5.65
C ASN A 92 -13.15 4.26 -4.95
N TRP A 93 -13.01 4.22 -3.62
CA TRP A 93 -13.01 2.97 -2.87
C TRP A 93 -14.35 2.23 -2.97
N GLU A 94 -15.48 2.95 -2.89
CA GLU A 94 -16.81 2.37 -3.13
C GLU A 94 -16.94 1.79 -4.54
N MET A 95 -16.52 2.53 -5.57
CA MET A 95 -16.62 2.10 -6.97
C MET A 95 -15.76 0.87 -7.26
N ASN A 96 -14.64 0.70 -6.55
CA ASN A 96 -13.78 -0.48 -6.65
C ASN A 96 -14.21 -1.61 -5.70
N GLY A 97 -15.38 -1.50 -5.05
CA GLY A 97 -15.97 -2.57 -4.25
C GLY A 97 -15.30 -2.81 -2.90
N LEU A 98 -14.46 -1.89 -2.41
CA LEU A 98 -13.82 -2.04 -1.09
C LEU A 98 -14.81 -1.91 0.07
N LEU A 99 -15.95 -1.27 -0.17
CA LEU A 99 -17.00 -1.08 0.82
C LEU A 99 -18.37 -1.02 0.12
N THR A 100 -19.34 -1.73 0.67
CA THR A 100 -20.76 -1.59 0.29
C THR A 100 -21.49 -0.78 1.35
N VAL A 101 -21.92 0.43 0.99
CA VAL A 101 -22.49 1.40 1.94
C VAL A 101 -24.02 1.34 1.91
N ARG A 102 -24.63 1.32 3.09
CA ARG A 102 -26.09 1.36 3.24
C ARG A 102 -26.66 2.73 2.87
N ARG A 103 -27.94 2.75 2.53
CA ARG A 103 -28.68 3.98 2.23
C ARG A 103 -29.88 4.12 3.16
N ARG A 104 -30.16 5.35 3.58
CA ARG A 104 -31.42 5.71 4.24
C ARG A 104 -32.57 5.68 3.23
N LEU A 105 -33.80 5.72 3.74
CA LEU A 105 -35.03 5.79 2.94
C LEU A 105 -35.03 6.98 1.96
N ASN A 106 -34.41 8.09 2.35
CA ASN A 106 -34.23 9.28 1.50
C ASN A 106 -33.08 9.16 0.48
N GLY A 107 -32.46 7.98 0.32
CA GLY A 107 -31.45 7.69 -0.69
C GLY A 107 -30.02 8.10 -0.34
N TYR A 108 -29.79 8.82 0.77
CA TYR A 108 -28.47 9.24 1.21
C TYR A 108 -27.67 8.05 1.77
N ARG A 109 -26.35 8.04 1.51
CA ARG A 109 -25.42 7.05 2.05
C ARG A 109 -25.12 7.32 3.52
N VAL A 110 -25.03 6.24 4.28
CA VAL A 110 -24.76 6.27 5.72
C VAL A 110 -23.70 5.24 6.07
N TYR A 111 -22.69 5.69 6.79
CA TYR A 111 -21.54 4.91 7.23
C TYR A 111 -21.64 4.70 8.74
N ASN A 112 -21.78 3.44 9.18
CA ASN A 112 -21.82 3.09 10.61
C ASN A 112 -20.40 2.91 11.18
N ALA A 113 -20.29 2.60 12.47
CA ALA A 113 -19.00 2.39 13.14
C ALA A 113 -18.15 1.26 12.49
N GLU A 114 -18.79 0.19 12.00
CA GLU A 114 -18.10 -0.91 11.32
C GLU A 114 -17.57 -0.48 9.94
N ASP A 115 -18.33 0.33 9.19
CA ASP A 115 -17.90 0.94 7.93
C ASP A 115 -16.69 1.85 8.17
N ILE A 116 -16.71 2.66 9.25
CA ILE A 116 -15.57 3.51 9.62
C ILE A 116 -14.35 2.66 9.98
N ARG A 117 -14.51 1.56 10.71
CA ARG A 117 -13.41 0.63 11.02
C ARG A 117 -12.78 0.07 9.75
N LEU A 118 -13.61 -0.42 8.83
CA LEU A 118 -13.16 -0.95 7.55
C LEU A 118 -12.44 0.11 6.70
N LEU A 119 -12.94 1.35 6.70
CA LEU A 119 -12.33 2.46 6.00
C LEU A 119 -11.00 2.92 6.61
N LYS A 120 -10.83 2.84 7.94
CA LYS A 120 -9.52 3.06 8.59
C LYS A 120 -8.49 2.02 8.14
N ILE A 121 -8.88 0.74 8.03
CA ILE A 121 -8.03 -0.33 7.49
C ILE A 121 -7.64 -0.01 6.04
N ILE A 122 -8.62 0.31 5.19
CA ILE A 122 -8.38 0.66 3.78
C ILE A 122 -7.40 1.84 3.68
N ARG A 123 -7.62 2.90 4.48
CA ARG A 123 -6.75 4.08 4.51
C ARG A 123 -5.31 3.69 4.85
N SER A 124 -5.08 2.96 5.94
CA SER A 124 -3.73 2.56 6.38
C SER A 124 -2.99 1.79 5.29
N LEU A 125 -3.65 0.82 4.65
CA LEU A 125 -3.06 0.02 3.58
C LEU A 125 -2.80 0.85 2.31
N ARG A 126 -3.67 1.80 1.98
CA ARG A 126 -3.47 2.71 0.84
C ARG A 126 -2.32 3.67 1.07
N CYS A 127 -2.14 4.18 2.29
CA CYS A 127 -0.98 4.99 2.65
C CYS A 127 0.34 4.21 2.53
N ALA A 128 0.30 2.90 2.78
CA ALA A 128 1.43 2.00 2.57
C ALA A 128 1.58 1.48 1.14
N ASN A 129 0.88 2.04 0.14
CA ASN A 129 1.01 1.68 -1.28
C ASN A 129 0.51 0.27 -1.69
N TYR A 130 -0.24 -0.45 -0.86
CA TYR A 130 -0.92 -1.68 -1.30
C TYR A 130 -1.97 -1.38 -2.35
N SER A 131 -2.08 -2.19 -3.40
CA SER A 131 -3.07 -2.01 -4.47
C SER A 131 -4.51 -2.16 -3.94
N LEU A 132 -5.49 -1.62 -4.68
CA LEU A 132 -6.91 -1.83 -4.34
C LEU A 132 -7.27 -3.33 -4.41
N SER A 133 -6.72 -4.08 -5.36
CA SER A 133 -6.95 -5.53 -5.50
C SER A 133 -6.40 -6.31 -4.31
N ALA A 134 -5.19 -6.00 -3.82
CA ALA A 134 -4.62 -6.59 -2.61
C ALA A 134 -5.48 -6.32 -1.38
N ILE A 135 -5.94 -5.08 -1.23
CA ILE A 135 -6.83 -4.71 -0.12
C ILE A 135 -8.14 -5.49 -0.22
N LEU A 136 -8.77 -5.53 -1.40
CA LEU A 136 -10.02 -6.26 -1.62
C LEU A 136 -9.88 -7.75 -1.24
N ARG A 137 -8.81 -8.42 -1.69
CA ARG A 137 -8.51 -9.81 -1.32
C ARG A 137 -8.43 -10.00 0.20
N MET A 138 -7.70 -9.12 0.88
CA MET A 138 -7.55 -9.19 2.33
C MET A 138 -8.90 -9.02 3.05
N LEU A 139 -9.72 -8.07 2.61
CA LEU A 139 -11.04 -7.81 3.21
C LEU A 139 -12.02 -8.97 2.98
N GLN A 140 -11.97 -9.61 1.82
CA GLN A 140 -12.76 -10.81 1.53
C GLN A 140 -12.34 -11.98 2.44
N ALA A 141 -11.04 -12.19 2.63
CA ALA A 141 -10.53 -13.22 3.52
C ALA A 141 -10.95 -13.00 4.99
N LEU A 142 -10.91 -11.76 5.45
CA LEU A 142 -11.37 -11.39 6.80
C LEU A 142 -12.84 -11.74 7.03
N SER A 143 -13.67 -11.61 5.99
CA SER A 143 -15.10 -11.92 6.06
C SER A 143 -15.39 -13.42 6.06
N GLY A 144 -14.45 -14.24 5.56
CA GLY A 144 -14.61 -15.69 5.44
C GLY A 144 -14.00 -16.49 6.58
N ASP A 145 -12.75 -16.21 6.95
CA ASP A 145 -12.01 -16.92 8.01
C ASP A 145 -11.25 -15.92 8.91
N PRO A 146 -11.71 -15.71 10.16
CA PRO A 146 -11.03 -14.83 11.13
C PRO A 146 -9.61 -15.27 11.50
N LYS A 147 -9.22 -16.52 11.22
CA LYS A 147 -7.86 -17.04 11.49
C LYS A 147 -6.94 -16.97 10.27
N ALA A 148 -7.43 -16.43 9.15
CA ALA A 148 -6.66 -16.32 7.93
C ALA A 148 -5.39 -15.48 8.15
N ASP A 149 -4.28 -15.91 7.54
CA ASP A 149 -3.03 -15.14 7.55
C ASP A 149 -3.15 -13.94 6.58
N LEU A 150 -3.68 -12.83 7.10
CA LEU A 150 -3.88 -11.60 6.32
C LEU A 150 -2.57 -11.06 5.73
N SER A 151 -1.44 -11.25 6.43
CA SER A 151 -0.11 -10.83 5.96
C SER A 151 0.31 -11.58 4.71
N LYS A 152 -0.02 -12.86 4.64
CA LYS A 152 0.24 -13.67 3.45
C LYS A 152 -0.74 -13.34 2.33
N ILE A 153 -2.02 -13.19 2.64
CA ILE A 153 -3.09 -12.97 1.66
C ILE A 153 -2.91 -11.65 0.92
N ILE A 154 -2.61 -10.57 1.64
CA ILE A 154 -2.44 -9.24 1.02
C ILE A 154 -1.26 -9.20 0.04
N ASP A 155 -0.24 -10.05 0.25
CA ASP A 155 0.97 -10.12 -0.57
C ASP A 155 0.93 -11.24 -1.63
N THR A 156 -0.17 -12.00 -1.68
CA THR A 156 -0.32 -13.15 -2.59
C THR A 156 -1.51 -12.92 -3.53
N PRO A 157 -1.27 -12.48 -4.77
CA PRO A 157 -2.31 -12.40 -5.80
C PRO A 157 -2.97 -13.74 -6.05
N GLY A 158 -4.26 -13.72 -6.41
CA GLY A 158 -4.99 -14.92 -6.84
C GLY A 158 -4.42 -15.50 -8.15
N LYS A 159 -4.65 -16.80 -8.37
CA LYS A 159 -4.20 -17.48 -9.60
C LYS A 159 -4.92 -16.97 -10.86
N ASP A 160 -6.11 -16.42 -10.70
CA ASP A 160 -6.98 -15.95 -11.78
C ASP A 160 -6.87 -14.44 -12.02
N GLU A 161 -5.84 -13.78 -11.48
CA GLU A 161 -5.60 -12.35 -11.69
C GLU A 161 -4.70 -12.09 -12.90
N ASP A 162 -5.31 -11.55 -13.96
CA ASP A 162 -4.60 -11.24 -15.22
C ASP A 162 -3.62 -10.07 -15.10
N ILE A 163 -3.89 -9.11 -14.19
CA ILE A 163 -3.08 -7.90 -14.01
C ILE A 163 -2.58 -7.83 -12.56
N VAL A 164 -1.30 -8.15 -12.37
CA VAL A 164 -0.62 -8.12 -11.07
C VAL A 164 0.48 -7.05 -11.09
N SER A 165 0.37 -6.07 -10.20
CA SER A 165 1.36 -5.03 -9.98
C SER A 165 2.36 -5.37 -8.87
N ALA A 166 3.44 -4.60 -8.76
CA ALA A 166 4.33 -4.66 -7.59
C ALA A 166 3.57 -4.39 -6.28
N CYS A 167 2.54 -3.52 -6.32
CA CYS A 167 1.69 -3.20 -5.18
C CYS A 167 0.75 -4.34 -4.75
N ASP A 168 0.55 -5.36 -5.59
CA ASP A 168 -0.24 -6.56 -5.27
C ASP A 168 0.54 -7.61 -4.47
N ARG A 169 1.87 -7.47 -4.47
CA ARG A 169 2.85 -8.27 -3.74
C ARG A 169 3.92 -7.35 -3.17
N LEU A 170 3.47 -6.30 -2.49
CA LEU A 170 4.29 -5.17 -2.09
C LEU A 170 5.48 -5.59 -1.24
N ARG A 171 5.29 -6.41 -0.21
CA ARG A 171 6.36 -6.85 0.69
C ARG A 171 7.39 -7.68 -0.07
N THR A 172 6.92 -8.64 -0.87
CA THR A 172 7.79 -9.46 -1.72
C THR A 172 8.57 -8.59 -2.72
N SER A 173 7.90 -7.63 -3.35
CA SER A 173 8.53 -6.72 -4.33
C SER A 173 9.58 -5.81 -3.69
N LEU A 174 9.29 -5.23 -2.52
CA LEU A 174 10.23 -4.38 -1.78
C LEU A 174 11.42 -5.18 -1.25
N ARG A 175 11.22 -6.41 -0.78
CA ARG A 175 12.33 -7.31 -0.38
C ARG A 175 13.22 -7.67 -1.58
N SER A 176 12.62 -7.91 -2.75
CA SER A 176 13.41 -8.13 -3.97
C SER A 176 14.17 -6.88 -4.38
N ALA A 177 13.55 -5.70 -4.29
CA ALA A 177 14.19 -4.43 -4.60
C ALA A 177 15.38 -4.14 -3.67
N GLU A 178 15.26 -4.43 -2.38
CA GLU A 178 16.33 -4.28 -1.40
C GLU A 178 17.55 -5.17 -1.74
N LYS A 179 17.31 -6.45 -2.04
CA LYS A 179 18.37 -7.37 -2.47
C LYS A 179 19.06 -6.88 -3.74
N ASN A 180 18.29 -6.41 -4.72
CA ASN A 180 18.84 -5.87 -5.96
C ASN A 180 19.66 -4.60 -5.71
N ALA A 181 19.18 -3.68 -4.88
CA ALA A 181 19.88 -2.46 -4.52
C ALA A 181 21.19 -2.75 -3.78
N SER A 182 21.19 -3.74 -2.87
CA SER A 182 22.41 -4.21 -2.19
C SER A 182 23.45 -4.76 -3.16
N ALA A 183 23.03 -5.57 -4.14
CA ALA A 183 23.92 -6.12 -5.15
C ALA A 183 24.52 -5.03 -6.05
N VAL A 184 23.73 -4.03 -6.43
CA VAL A 184 24.21 -2.87 -7.21
C VAL A 184 25.25 -2.08 -6.42
N LEU A 185 25.03 -1.83 -5.13
CA LEU A 185 25.99 -1.14 -4.26
C LEU A 185 27.33 -1.89 -4.18
N GLU A 186 27.28 -3.21 -4.03
CA GLU A 186 28.47 -4.06 -4.01
C GLU A 186 29.24 -3.98 -5.34
N GLN A 187 28.54 -4.11 -6.47
CA GLN A 187 29.15 -4.01 -7.81
C GLN A 187 29.80 -2.65 -8.05
N LEU A 188 29.12 -1.55 -7.73
CA LEU A 188 29.67 -0.20 -7.88
C LEU A 188 30.91 0.02 -7.01
N SER A 189 30.91 -0.55 -5.79
CA SER A 189 32.05 -0.49 -4.87
C SER A 189 33.25 -1.29 -5.38
N ILE A 190 33.01 -2.41 -6.07
CA ILE A 190 34.08 -3.20 -6.71
C ILE A 190 34.65 -2.43 -7.91
N ILE A 191 33.79 -1.94 -8.81
CA ILE A 191 34.22 -1.24 -10.03
C ILE A 191 35.02 0.02 -9.71
N LYS A 192 34.64 0.77 -8.67
CA LYS A 192 35.38 1.97 -8.24
C LYS A 192 36.84 1.68 -7.82
N LYS A 193 37.14 0.44 -7.40
CA LYS A 193 38.49 0.04 -6.94
C LYS A 193 39.40 -0.42 -8.08
N ILE A 194 38.87 -0.59 -9.29
CA ILE A 194 39.60 -0.98 -10.50
C ILE A 194 40.10 0.29 -11.19
#